data_AF-A0A9P6GWX2-F1
#
_entry.id   AF-A0A9P6GWX2-F1
#
_cell.length_a   1.000
_cell.length_b   1.000
_cell.length_c   1.000
_cell.angle_alpha   90.00
_cell.angle_beta   90.00
_cell.angle_gamma   90.00
#
_symmetry.space_group_name_H-M   'P 1'
#
loop_
_entity.id
_entity.type
_entity.pdbx_description
1 polymer ?
#
loop_
_entity_poly.entity_id
_entity_poly.type
_entity_poly.pdbx_seq_one_letter_code
_entity_poly.pdbx_strand_id
1 'polypeptide(L)'
;MENEIEKYKKPTGDQKEIHDKYIDSRNIIKVYTVEELKTISKVDLYFLMDLDNYRNKEIPPNVLNHVSKIKKRQYHPDVSKGPREAFLLVEKARDILGDKRLRSIYDSSYFQVKFPEDRIYQQEEFFEVFGKIFREYGRFSVAQPVPEISKSVEEFYNFFNNYKTNRIYIPIDEFYELGKEERLDYTRNNQDRLSKLKNQDILQLREIIKIARKRDPRIKSIAEQIEDMRLEQQNQWDSTEEATLKKFCVLLGKTKKNKWEIITEKLTSTTKIKRTVKEVMKKAEELKLKK
;
A
#
# COMPACT_ATOMS: atom_id res chain seq x y z
N MET A 1 37.99 -21.79 26.91
CA MET A 1 37.80 -20.35 26.71
C MET A 1 36.40 -20.03 27.16
N GLU A 2 36.27 -19.55 28.41
CA GLU A 2 35.01 -19.11 28.98
C GLU A 2 34.59 -17.83 28.25
N ASN A 3 33.45 -17.86 27.57
CA ASN A 3 32.83 -16.65 27.03
C ASN A 3 32.26 -15.87 28.20
N GLU A 4 33.07 -14.98 28.80
CA GLU A 4 32.57 -13.98 29.75
C GLU A 4 31.49 -13.15 29.04
N ILE A 5 30.26 -13.24 29.54
CA ILE A 5 29.17 -12.36 29.14
C ILE A 5 29.51 -10.99 29.71
N GLU A 6 30.20 -10.15 28.94
CA GLU A 6 30.45 -8.76 29.34
C GLU A 6 29.11 -8.09 29.65
N LYS A 7 28.91 -7.68 30.90
CA LYS A 7 27.76 -6.86 31.29
C LYS A 7 27.77 -5.60 30.45
N TYR A 8 26.64 -5.29 29.81
CA TYR A 8 26.43 -4.07 29.04
C TYR A 8 26.89 -2.83 29.84
N LYS A 9 28.04 -2.26 29.44
CA LYS A 9 28.54 -1.00 30.00
C LYS A 9 27.70 0.14 29.43
N LYS A 10 27.17 1.00 30.29
CA LYS A 10 26.38 2.16 29.84
C LYS A 10 27.28 3.09 29.00
N PRO A 11 26.82 3.56 27.82
CA PRO A 11 27.57 4.51 27.01
C PRO A 11 27.89 5.78 27.81
N THR A 12 29.10 6.32 27.66
CA THR A 12 29.57 7.53 28.36
C THR A 12 30.12 8.53 27.33
N GLY A 13 29.98 9.84 27.60
CA GLY A 13 30.41 10.91 26.68
C GLY A 13 29.58 10.93 25.38
N ASP A 14 30.24 11.17 24.25
CA ASP A 14 29.60 11.30 22.92
C ASP A 14 28.75 10.08 22.53
N GLN A 15 29.14 8.88 22.97
CA GLN A 15 28.37 7.66 22.73
C GLN A 15 27.01 7.67 23.45
N LYS A 16 26.93 8.33 24.62
CA LYS A 16 25.67 8.52 25.34
C LYS A 16 24.76 9.46 24.58
N GLU A 17 25.29 10.57 24.06
CA GLU A 17 24.49 11.51 23.28
C GLU A 17 23.92 10.88 22.00
N ILE A 18 24.73 10.08 21.30
CA ILE A 18 24.28 9.33 20.12
C ILE A 18 23.20 8.32 20.51
N HIS A 19 23.39 7.61 21.62
CA HIS A 19 22.42 6.65 22.14
C HIS A 19 21.09 7.31 22.56
N ASP A 20 21.16 8.44 23.27
CA ASP A 20 20.00 9.18 23.72
C ASP A 20 19.23 9.77 22.52
N LYS A 21 19.94 10.31 21.52
CA LYS A 21 19.34 10.75 20.23
C LYS A 21 18.67 9.59 19.51
N TYR A 22 19.29 8.41 19.48
CA TYR A 22 18.71 7.21 18.90
C TYR A 22 17.42 6.80 19.63
N ILE A 23 17.44 6.72 20.97
CA ILE A 23 16.25 6.40 21.76
C ILE A 23 15.13 7.41 21.51
N ASP A 24 15.48 8.70 21.45
CA ASP A 24 14.50 9.76 21.24
C ASP A 24 13.87 9.71 19.85
N SER A 25 14.66 9.40 18.82
CA SER A 25 14.16 9.18 17.45
C SER A 25 13.21 7.98 17.33
N ARG A 26 13.33 7.01 18.25
CA ARG A 26 12.49 5.80 18.32
C ARG A 26 11.31 5.92 19.29
N ASN A 27 11.07 7.11 19.82
CA ASN A 27 9.95 7.34 20.72
C ASN A 27 8.64 7.46 19.91
N ILE A 28 7.78 6.45 20.02
CA ILE A 28 6.51 6.42 19.28
C ILE A 28 5.56 7.56 19.62
N ILE A 29 5.68 8.17 20.81
CA ILE A 29 4.85 9.32 21.21
C ILE A 29 5.16 10.55 20.35
N LYS A 30 6.39 10.65 19.80
CA LYS A 30 6.79 11.75 18.91
C LYS A 30 6.45 11.47 17.45
N VAL A 31 6.40 10.19 17.07
CA VAL A 31 6.21 9.75 15.68
C VAL A 31 4.73 9.64 15.33
N TYR A 32 3.91 9.17 16.27
CA TYR A 32 2.49 8.87 16.03
C TYR A 32 1.58 9.75 16.86
N THR A 33 0.43 10.08 16.28
CA THR A 33 -0.66 10.78 16.98
C THR A 33 -1.40 9.83 17.94
N VAL A 34 -2.11 10.41 18.91
CA VAL A 34 -2.89 9.62 19.89
C VAL A 34 -3.96 8.77 19.20
N GLU A 35 -4.53 9.23 18.09
CA GLU A 35 -5.53 8.48 17.32
C GLU A 35 -4.90 7.27 16.61
N GLU A 36 -3.72 7.44 16.02
CA GLU A 36 -2.98 6.34 15.39
C GLU A 36 -2.55 5.29 16.41
N LEU A 37 -2.16 5.70 17.62
CA LEU A 37 -1.79 4.78 18.70
C LEU A 37 -2.95 3.87 19.15
N LYS A 38 -4.20 4.23 18.86
CA LYS A 38 -5.37 3.36 19.13
C LYS A 38 -5.53 2.27 18.08
N THR A 39 -5.01 2.47 16.87
CA THR A 39 -5.15 1.57 15.73
C THR A 39 -3.87 0.80 15.48
N ILE A 40 -3.91 -0.51 15.72
CA ILE A 40 -2.80 -1.45 15.56
C ILE A 40 -2.27 -1.43 14.13
N SER A 41 -3.14 -1.39 13.11
CA SER A 41 -2.72 -1.38 11.70
C SER A 41 -1.99 -0.11 11.24
N LYS A 42 -1.99 0.96 12.04
CA LYS A 42 -1.35 2.24 11.69
C LYS A 42 0.05 2.39 12.27
N VAL A 43 0.38 1.64 13.31
CA VAL A 43 1.67 1.73 14.00
C VAL A 43 2.58 0.56 13.61
N ASP A 44 3.88 0.85 13.41
CA ASP A 44 4.86 -0.21 13.23
C ASP A 44 5.22 -0.84 14.59
N LEU A 45 4.72 -2.06 14.83
CA LEU A 45 4.95 -2.81 16.07
C LEU A 45 6.40 -3.29 16.18
N TYR A 46 7.08 -3.53 15.05
CA TYR A 46 8.50 -3.87 15.09
C TYR A 46 9.33 -2.66 15.50
N PHE A 47 8.96 -1.48 15.00
CA PHE A 47 9.62 -0.22 15.39
C PHE A 47 9.40 0.07 16.88
N LEU A 48 8.15 -0.05 17.37
CA LEU A 48 7.79 0.13 18.78
C LEU A 48 8.61 -0.77 19.71
N MET A 49 8.81 -2.02 19.29
CA MET A 49 9.48 -3.05 20.07
C MET A 49 10.99 -3.11 19.80
N ASP A 50 11.56 -2.28 18.93
CA ASP A 50 12.96 -2.39 18.50
C ASP A 50 13.33 -3.78 17.93
N LEU A 51 12.40 -4.40 17.19
CA LEU A 51 12.53 -5.74 16.61
C LEU A 51 12.61 -5.72 15.07
N ASP A 52 13.07 -4.63 14.46
CA ASP A 52 13.12 -4.46 12.99
C ASP A 52 13.85 -5.62 12.29
N ASN A 53 14.95 -6.08 12.87
CA ASN A 53 15.77 -7.19 12.36
C ASN A 53 15.04 -8.54 12.33
N TYR A 54 13.97 -8.67 13.11
CA TYR A 54 13.19 -9.88 13.19
C TYR A 54 12.02 -9.90 12.22
N ARG A 55 11.77 -8.86 11.40
CA ARG A 55 10.62 -8.83 10.47
C ARG A 55 10.54 -10.07 9.57
N ASN A 56 11.69 -10.59 9.12
CA ASN A 56 11.79 -11.79 8.28
C ASN A 56 12.26 -13.05 9.04
N LYS A 57 12.44 -12.96 10.37
CA LYS A 57 12.96 -14.04 11.21
C LYS A 57 11.97 -14.38 12.32
N GLU A 58 12.13 -15.56 12.90
CA GLU A 58 11.42 -15.92 14.11
C GLU A 58 11.93 -15.10 15.30
N ILE A 59 11.02 -14.59 16.14
CA ILE A 59 11.36 -13.82 17.33
C ILE A 59 11.47 -14.79 18.51
N PRO A 60 12.64 -14.90 19.18
CA PRO A 60 12.74 -15.73 20.37
C PRO A 60 11.84 -15.21 21.51
N PRO A 61 11.07 -16.09 22.20
CA PRO A 61 10.15 -15.67 23.26
C PRO A 61 10.82 -14.88 24.39
N ASN A 62 12.05 -15.25 24.73
CA ASN A 62 12.88 -14.61 25.75
C ASN A 62 13.27 -13.17 25.35
N VAL A 63 13.60 -12.94 24.08
CA VAL A 63 13.89 -11.60 23.55
C VAL A 63 12.62 -10.75 23.60
N LEU A 64 11.51 -11.29 23.10
CA LEU A 64 10.21 -10.59 23.10
C LEU A 64 9.79 -10.17 24.51
N ASN A 65 9.85 -11.10 25.47
CA ASN A 65 9.50 -10.83 26.87
C ASN A 65 10.42 -9.79 27.52
N HIS A 66 11.72 -9.82 27.22
CA HIS A 66 12.69 -8.85 27.74
C HIS A 66 12.38 -7.44 27.22
N VAL A 67 12.21 -7.31 25.91
CA VAL A 67 11.86 -6.06 25.23
C VAL A 67 10.54 -5.52 25.74
N SER A 68 9.49 -6.35 25.84
CA SER A 68 8.18 -5.91 26.35
C SER A 68 8.27 -5.31 27.75
N LYS A 69 9.09 -5.89 28.64
CA LYS A 69 9.30 -5.35 29.99
C LYS A 69 9.95 -3.96 29.96
N ILE A 70 10.98 -3.79 29.11
CA ILE A 70 11.66 -2.50 28.93
C ILE A 70 10.68 -1.46 28.39
N LYS A 71 9.95 -1.78 27.32
CA LYS A 71 9.01 -0.85 26.67
C LYS A 71 7.81 -0.52 27.55
N LYS A 72 7.26 -1.47 28.31
CA LYS A 72 6.20 -1.21 29.30
C LYS A 72 6.66 -0.21 30.36
N ARG A 73 7.91 -0.30 30.83
CA ARG A 73 8.47 0.67 31.77
C ARG A 73 8.68 2.04 31.12
N GLN A 74 9.20 2.07 29.89
CA GLN A 74 9.43 3.30 29.13
C GLN A 74 8.13 4.09 28.91
N TYR A 75 7.06 3.41 28.50
CA TYR A 75 5.77 4.02 28.18
C TYR A 75 4.77 4.00 29.34
N HIS A 76 5.20 3.63 30.55
CA HIS A 76 4.31 3.67 31.72
C HIS A 76 3.78 5.11 31.93
N PRO A 77 2.48 5.30 32.24
CA PRO A 77 1.90 6.63 32.44
C PRO A 77 2.66 7.45 33.50
N ASP A 78 3.10 6.80 34.59
CA ASP A 78 3.84 7.48 35.67
C ASP A 78 5.26 7.92 35.27
N VAL A 79 5.90 7.22 34.31
CA VAL A 79 7.30 7.49 33.91
C VAL A 79 7.33 8.48 32.75
N SER A 80 6.56 8.22 31.71
CA SER A 80 6.58 9.02 30.47
C SER A 80 5.67 10.25 30.52
N LYS A 81 4.68 10.28 31.43
CA LYS A 81 3.53 11.20 31.39
C LYS A 81 2.84 11.24 30.01
N GLY A 82 3.04 10.21 29.19
CA GLY A 82 2.55 10.10 27.83
C GLY A 82 1.15 9.49 27.75
N PRO A 83 0.58 9.40 26.54
CA PRO A 83 -0.72 8.78 26.31
C PRO A 83 -0.72 7.32 26.79
N ARG A 84 -1.77 6.94 27.53
CA ARG A 84 -1.95 5.56 28.03
C ARG A 84 -2.03 4.54 26.90
N GLU A 85 -2.45 4.97 25.72
CA GLU A 85 -2.52 4.20 24.48
C GLU A 85 -1.16 3.58 24.12
N ALA A 86 -0.05 4.31 24.30
CA ALA A 86 1.29 3.79 24.03
C ALA A 86 1.62 2.57 24.92
N PHE A 87 1.26 2.64 26.21
CA PHE A 87 1.46 1.54 27.15
C PHE A 87 0.63 0.30 26.77
N LEU A 88 -0.66 0.49 26.44
CA LEU A 88 -1.54 -0.59 26.02
C LEU A 88 -1.07 -1.22 24.71
N LEU A 89 -0.57 -0.41 23.78
CA LEU A 89 -0.06 -0.89 22.49
C LEU A 89 1.15 -1.81 22.65
N VAL A 90 2.03 -1.58 23.64
CA VAL A 90 3.15 -2.50 23.93
C VAL A 90 2.66 -3.89 24.34
N GLU A 91 1.56 -3.97 25.10
CA GLU A 91 0.95 -5.24 25.48
C GLU A 91 0.36 -5.94 24.26
N LYS A 92 -0.42 -5.23 23.45
CA LYS A 92 -0.94 -5.78 22.18
C LYS A 92 0.19 -6.21 21.24
N ALA A 93 1.28 -5.44 21.15
CA ALA A 93 2.43 -5.74 20.32
C ALA A 93 3.11 -7.05 20.73
N ARG A 94 3.25 -7.29 22.04
CA ARG A 94 3.79 -8.54 22.58
C ARG A 94 2.94 -9.73 22.14
N ASP A 95 1.62 -9.62 22.32
CA ASP A 95 0.71 -10.73 22.04
C ASP A 95 0.65 -11.03 20.54
N ILE A 96 0.60 -9.99 19.70
CA ILE A 96 0.58 -10.11 18.24
C ILE A 96 1.89 -10.67 17.69
N LEU A 97 3.04 -10.12 18.09
CA LEU A 97 4.34 -10.55 17.58
C LEU A 97 4.78 -11.92 18.15
N GLY A 98 4.20 -12.34 19.28
CA GLY A 98 4.42 -13.65 19.89
C GLY A 98 3.67 -14.79 19.22
N ASP A 99 2.52 -14.52 18.60
CA ASP A 99 1.73 -15.52 17.87
C ASP A 99 1.98 -15.42 16.35
N LYS A 100 2.41 -16.52 15.73
CA LYS A 100 2.74 -16.57 14.29
C LYS A 100 1.57 -16.18 13.39
N ARG A 101 0.34 -16.57 13.74
CA ARG A 101 -0.86 -16.26 12.96
C ARG A 101 -1.25 -14.80 13.13
N LEU A 102 -1.28 -14.29 14.37
CA LEU A 102 -1.57 -12.87 14.62
C LEU A 102 -0.53 -11.97 13.96
N ARG A 103 0.75 -12.33 14.05
CA ARG A 103 1.84 -11.64 13.37
C ARG A 103 1.65 -11.59 11.86
N SER A 104 1.25 -12.70 11.24
CA SER A 104 0.99 -12.74 9.79
C SER A 104 -0.21 -11.87 9.38
N ILE A 105 -1.26 -11.84 10.21
CA ILE A 105 -2.43 -10.97 10.01
C ILE A 105 -2.03 -9.50 10.17
N TYR A 106 -1.20 -9.19 11.17
CA TYR A 106 -0.66 -7.85 11.40
C TYR A 106 0.22 -7.39 10.24
N ASP A 107 1.21 -8.19 9.82
CA ASP A 107 2.08 -7.86 8.69
C ASP A 107 1.25 -7.57 7.43
N SER A 108 0.19 -8.35 7.22
CA SER A 108 -0.75 -8.17 6.12
C SER A 108 -1.61 -6.91 6.26
N SER A 109 -2.01 -6.54 7.47
CA SER A 109 -2.83 -5.34 7.75
C SER A 109 -2.01 -4.04 7.71
N TYR A 110 -0.78 -4.09 8.20
CA TYR A 110 0.18 -2.97 8.18
C TYR A 110 0.77 -2.72 6.79
N PHE A 111 0.66 -3.68 5.86
CA PHE A 111 1.12 -3.52 4.49
C PHE A 111 0.52 -2.27 3.84
N GLN A 112 1.40 -1.34 3.50
CA GLN A 112 1.08 -0.10 2.80
C GLN A 112 2.05 0.08 1.65
N VAL A 113 1.49 0.25 0.46
CA VAL A 113 2.24 0.57 -0.75
C VAL A 113 1.69 1.86 -1.31
N LYS A 114 2.58 2.85 -1.51
CA LYS A 114 2.23 4.09 -2.19
C LYS A 114 1.98 3.76 -3.67
N PHE A 115 0.80 4.11 -4.17
CA PHE A 115 0.48 3.95 -5.57
C PHE A 115 1.37 4.89 -6.42
N PRO A 116 2.05 4.39 -7.47
CA PRO A 116 2.93 5.20 -8.29
C PRO A 116 2.12 6.13 -9.20
N GLU A 117 2.64 7.31 -9.48
CA GLU A 117 2.06 8.24 -10.45
C GLU A 117 2.32 7.74 -11.88
N ASP A 118 1.36 7.90 -12.80
CA ASP A 118 1.60 7.60 -14.23
C ASP A 118 2.34 8.77 -14.90
N ARG A 119 3.62 8.92 -14.58
CA ARG A 119 4.53 9.92 -15.15
C ARG A 119 5.77 9.30 -15.75
N ILE A 120 6.54 10.09 -16.49
CA ILE A 120 7.86 9.66 -16.96
C ILE A 120 8.83 9.70 -15.79
N TYR A 121 9.58 8.62 -15.60
CA TYR A 121 10.58 8.48 -14.55
C TYR A 121 11.97 8.47 -15.17
N GLN A 122 12.94 9.06 -14.47
CA GLN A 122 14.35 8.77 -14.77
C GLN A 122 14.68 7.33 -14.41
N GLN A 123 15.75 6.77 -14.98
CA GLN A 123 16.07 5.36 -14.80
C GLN A 123 16.31 4.98 -13.33
N GLU A 124 17.05 5.79 -12.59
CA GLU A 124 17.35 5.58 -11.17
C GLU A 124 16.07 5.69 -10.33
N GLU A 125 15.27 6.73 -10.59
CA GLU A 125 14.00 6.98 -9.91
C GLU A 125 13.01 5.84 -10.14
N PHE A 126 12.95 5.31 -11.37
CA PHE A 126 12.11 4.17 -11.72
C PHE A 126 12.46 2.95 -10.85
N PHE A 127 13.74 2.58 -10.77
CA PHE A 127 14.16 1.43 -9.97
C PHE A 127 13.99 1.66 -8.48
N GLU A 128 14.15 2.88 -7.98
CA GLU A 128 13.89 3.20 -6.57
C GLU A 128 12.41 3.06 -6.23
N VAL A 129 11.53 3.72 -6.98
CA VAL A 129 10.09 3.75 -6.72
C VAL A 129 9.48 2.36 -6.91
N PHE A 130 9.63 1.79 -8.11
CA PHE A 130 9.03 0.49 -8.42
C PHE A 130 9.75 -0.65 -7.71
N GLY A 131 11.08 -0.59 -7.56
CA GLY A 131 11.83 -1.60 -6.81
C GLY A 131 11.40 -1.70 -5.35
N LYS A 132 11.10 -0.58 -4.68
CA LYS A 132 10.53 -0.60 -3.33
C LYS A 132 9.14 -1.22 -3.31
N ILE A 133 8.26 -0.82 -4.23
CA ILE A 133 6.89 -1.34 -4.32
C ILE A 133 6.87 -2.87 -4.53
N PHE A 134 7.62 -3.36 -5.52
CA PHE A 134 7.65 -4.77 -5.85
C PHE A 134 8.39 -5.62 -4.81
N ARG A 135 9.34 -5.05 -4.08
CA ARG A 135 9.95 -5.71 -2.91
C ARG A 135 8.92 -5.92 -1.80
N GLU A 136 8.09 -4.92 -1.51
CA GLU A 136 7.03 -5.04 -0.52
C GLU A 136 5.99 -6.09 -0.92
N TYR A 137 5.53 -6.10 -2.18
CA TYR A 137 4.67 -7.18 -2.68
C TYR A 137 5.38 -8.54 -2.63
N GLY A 138 6.67 -8.60 -2.98
CA GLY A 138 7.47 -9.82 -2.99
C GLY A 138 7.54 -10.53 -1.63
N ARG A 139 7.41 -9.81 -0.51
CA ARG A 139 7.33 -10.39 0.84
C ARG A 139 6.12 -11.32 1.01
N PHE A 140 5.04 -11.06 0.30
CA PHE A 140 3.81 -11.84 0.33
C PHE A 140 3.67 -12.80 -0.85
N SER A 141 4.74 -13.01 -1.62
CA SER A 141 4.72 -13.98 -2.72
C SER A 141 4.77 -15.41 -2.21
N VAL A 142 3.88 -16.26 -2.75
CA VAL A 142 3.94 -17.72 -2.58
C VAL A 142 5.18 -18.30 -3.28
N ALA A 143 5.52 -17.77 -4.45
CA ALA A 143 6.66 -18.23 -5.24
C ALA A 143 7.94 -17.47 -4.84
N GLN A 144 9.02 -18.21 -4.59
CA GLN A 144 10.34 -17.69 -4.24
C GLN A 144 11.40 -18.43 -5.08
N PRO A 145 12.51 -17.78 -5.48
CA PRO A 145 12.87 -16.38 -5.21
C PRO A 145 12.08 -15.38 -6.06
N VAL A 146 11.83 -14.18 -5.53
CA VAL A 146 11.23 -13.08 -6.28
C VAL A 146 12.28 -12.41 -7.18
N PRO A 147 12.05 -12.28 -8.50
CA PRO A 147 12.99 -11.61 -9.39
C PRO A 147 13.08 -10.12 -9.06
N GLU A 148 14.30 -9.59 -9.13
CA GLU A 148 14.55 -8.16 -8.97
C GLU A 148 14.23 -7.40 -10.25
N ILE A 149 13.58 -6.24 -10.12
CA ILE A 149 13.20 -5.40 -11.25
C ILE A 149 14.41 -5.00 -12.13
N SER A 150 15.61 -4.87 -11.55
CA SER A 150 16.82 -4.44 -12.24
C SER A 150 17.48 -5.51 -13.12
N LYS A 151 17.11 -6.80 -12.97
CA LYS A 151 17.73 -7.92 -13.67
C LYS A 151 17.06 -8.17 -15.03
N SER A 152 16.33 -9.27 -15.18
CA SER A 152 15.65 -9.65 -16.41
C SER A 152 14.25 -9.05 -16.48
N VAL A 153 14.00 -8.22 -17.50
CA VAL A 153 12.69 -7.60 -17.77
C VAL A 153 11.62 -8.67 -17.97
N GLU A 154 11.89 -9.66 -18.81
CA GLU A 154 10.91 -10.67 -19.20
C GLU A 154 10.53 -11.59 -18.03
N GLU A 155 11.54 -12.09 -17.29
CA GLU A 155 11.30 -12.92 -16.11
C GLU A 155 10.54 -12.15 -15.03
N PHE A 156 10.91 -10.89 -14.80
CA PHE A 156 10.26 -10.03 -13.82
C PHE A 156 8.78 -9.84 -14.12
N TYR A 157 8.43 -9.39 -15.33
CA TYR A 157 7.04 -9.17 -15.69
C TYR A 157 6.25 -10.48 -15.79
N ASN A 158 6.86 -11.57 -16.27
CA ASN A 158 6.21 -12.88 -16.30
C ASN A 158 5.88 -13.39 -14.88
N PHE A 159 6.79 -13.22 -13.93
CA PHE A 159 6.57 -13.55 -12.52
C PHE A 159 5.40 -12.75 -11.93
N PHE A 160 5.42 -11.42 -12.08
CA PHE A 160 4.40 -10.56 -11.49
C PHE A 160 3.02 -10.68 -12.18
N ASN A 161 2.98 -11.02 -13.47
CA ASN A 161 1.73 -11.36 -14.16
C ASN A 161 1.08 -12.64 -13.60
N ASN A 162 1.90 -13.59 -13.17
CA ASN A 162 1.47 -14.85 -12.55
C ASN A 162 1.51 -14.81 -11.01
N TYR A 163 1.55 -13.61 -10.42
CA TYR A 163 1.73 -13.42 -8.99
C TYR A 163 0.65 -14.10 -8.16
N LYS A 164 1.08 -14.85 -7.14
CA LYS A 164 0.21 -15.48 -6.14
C LYS A 164 0.61 -14.99 -4.76
N THR A 165 -0.37 -14.46 -4.03
CA THR A 165 -0.19 -13.90 -2.68
C THR A 165 -0.49 -14.91 -1.59
N ASN A 166 0.32 -14.93 -0.53
CA ASN A 166 0.05 -15.62 0.74
C ASN A 166 -0.46 -14.66 1.85
N ARG A 167 -0.74 -13.40 1.49
CA ARG A 167 -1.24 -12.36 2.40
C ARG A 167 -2.59 -12.73 3.00
N ILE A 168 -2.78 -12.40 4.27
CA ILE A 168 -4.03 -12.63 5.00
C ILE A 168 -4.81 -11.32 5.10
N TYR A 169 -5.96 -11.23 4.44
CA TYR A 169 -6.76 -10.01 4.33
C TYR A 169 -7.67 -9.72 5.53
N ILE A 170 -7.39 -10.33 6.68
CA ILE A 170 -8.15 -10.13 7.91
C ILE A 170 -7.71 -8.81 8.57
N PRO A 171 -8.60 -7.86 8.86
CA PRO A 171 -8.25 -6.64 9.60
C PRO A 171 -7.82 -6.97 11.04
N ILE A 172 -6.56 -6.68 11.38
CA ILE A 172 -6.02 -6.98 12.71
C ILE A 172 -6.74 -6.26 13.85
N ASP A 173 -7.16 -5.01 13.63
CA ASP A 173 -7.84 -4.19 14.65
C ASP A 173 -9.16 -4.79 15.10
N GLU A 174 -9.91 -5.39 14.17
CA GLU A 174 -11.15 -6.09 14.48
C GLU A 174 -10.85 -7.48 15.05
N PHE A 175 -9.96 -8.23 14.41
CA PHE A 175 -9.70 -9.63 14.75
C PHE A 175 -9.07 -9.80 16.15
N TYR A 176 -8.23 -8.85 16.56
CA TYR A 176 -7.55 -8.89 17.85
C TYR A 176 -8.51 -8.72 19.04
N GLU A 177 -9.58 -7.95 18.89
CA GLU A 177 -10.54 -7.70 19.98
C GLU A 177 -11.54 -8.86 20.17
N LEU A 178 -11.64 -9.77 19.19
CA LEU A 178 -12.58 -10.91 19.25
C LEU A 178 -12.15 -12.00 20.23
N GLY A 179 -13.16 -12.65 20.82
CA GLY A 179 -12.98 -13.86 21.63
C GLY A 179 -12.52 -15.06 20.80
N LYS A 180 -12.03 -16.11 21.48
CA LYS A 180 -11.50 -17.32 20.82
C LYS A 180 -12.54 -18.00 19.91
N GLU A 181 -13.80 -18.10 20.37
CA GLU A 181 -14.88 -18.73 19.61
C GLU A 181 -15.24 -17.91 18.36
N GLU A 182 -15.40 -16.60 18.51
CA GLU A 182 -15.72 -15.68 17.41
C GLU A 182 -14.63 -15.68 16.32
N ARG A 183 -13.35 -15.79 16.72
CA ARG A 183 -12.22 -15.89 15.78
C ARG A 183 -12.26 -17.13 14.89
N LEU A 184 -12.89 -18.22 15.33
CA LEU A 184 -13.01 -19.45 14.52
C LEU A 184 -13.95 -19.22 13.33
N ASP A 185 -15.09 -18.58 13.58
CA ASP A 185 -16.11 -18.34 12.57
C ASP A 185 -15.92 -17.03 11.81
N TYR A 186 -15.01 -16.14 12.26
CA TYR A 186 -14.76 -14.85 11.64
C TYR A 186 -14.53 -14.93 10.12
N THR A 187 -13.66 -15.85 9.69
CA THR A 187 -13.33 -16.01 8.26
C THR A 187 -14.53 -16.48 7.45
N ARG A 188 -15.37 -17.36 8.01
CA ARG A 188 -16.58 -17.87 7.36
C ARG A 188 -17.62 -16.76 7.22
N ASN A 189 -17.87 -16.03 8.31
CA ASN A 189 -18.87 -14.96 8.33
C ASN A 189 -18.48 -13.75 7.46
N ASN A 190 -17.17 -13.53 7.24
CA ASN A 190 -16.66 -12.39 6.46
C ASN A 190 -16.11 -12.77 5.09
N GLN A 191 -16.37 -13.98 4.58
CA GLN A 191 -15.75 -14.50 3.36
C GLN A 191 -15.87 -13.54 2.16
N ASP A 192 -17.04 -12.93 1.96
CA ASP A 192 -17.28 -11.98 0.87
C ASP A 192 -16.45 -10.70 1.03
N ARG A 193 -16.36 -10.17 2.26
CA ARG A 193 -15.57 -8.96 2.55
C ARG A 193 -14.08 -9.22 2.34
N LEU A 194 -13.58 -10.35 2.83
CA LEU A 194 -12.18 -10.75 2.67
C LEU A 194 -11.83 -10.99 1.19
N SER A 195 -12.75 -11.60 0.43
CA SER A 195 -12.58 -11.82 -1.01
C SER A 195 -12.55 -10.51 -1.78
N LYS A 196 -13.39 -9.52 -1.41
CA LYS A 196 -13.35 -8.18 -2.00
C LYS A 196 -12.02 -7.48 -1.74
N LEU A 197 -11.50 -7.51 -0.51
CA LEU A 197 -10.20 -6.92 -0.16
C LEU A 197 -9.06 -7.57 -0.96
N LYS A 198 -9.07 -8.91 -1.06
CA LYS A 198 -8.11 -9.65 -1.88
C LYS A 198 -8.16 -9.24 -3.35
N ASN A 199 -9.37 -9.17 -3.91
CA ASN A 199 -9.56 -8.79 -5.31
C ASN A 199 -9.11 -7.36 -5.58
N GLN A 200 -9.40 -6.42 -4.67
CA GLN A 200 -8.94 -5.03 -4.77
C GLN A 200 -7.40 -4.93 -4.75
N ASP A 201 -6.73 -5.67 -3.87
CA ASP A 201 -5.27 -5.70 -3.79
C ASP A 201 -4.62 -6.28 -5.06
N ILE A 202 -5.20 -7.35 -5.61
CA ILE A 202 -4.75 -7.94 -6.89
C ILE A 202 -4.96 -6.97 -8.05
N LEU A 203 -6.10 -6.27 -8.09
CA LEU A 203 -6.36 -5.24 -9.11
C LEU A 203 -5.38 -4.08 -8.98
N GLN A 204 -5.09 -3.63 -7.76
CA GLN A 204 -4.10 -2.59 -7.51
C GLN A 204 -2.72 -3.00 -8.01
N LEU A 205 -2.27 -4.22 -7.70
CA LEU A 205 -1.00 -4.74 -8.21
C LEU A 205 -0.97 -4.80 -9.74
N ARG A 206 -2.06 -5.22 -10.40
CA ARG A 206 -2.15 -5.24 -11.87
C ARG A 206 -2.02 -3.86 -12.48
N GLU A 207 -2.66 -2.84 -11.91
CA GLU A 207 -2.50 -1.46 -12.38
C GLU A 207 -1.07 -0.96 -12.16
N ILE A 208 -0.45 -1.27 -11.02
CA ILE A 208 0.97 -0.95 -10.76
C ILE A 208 1.87 -1.61 -11.81
N ILE A 209 1.66 -2.88 -12.13
CA ILE A 209 2.42 -3.60 -13.17
C ILE A 209 2.24 -2.94 -14.54
N LYS A 210 1.01 -2.53 -14.87
CA LYS A 210 0.70 -1.83 -16.12
C LYS A 210 1.44 -0.49 -16.23
N ILE A 211 1.42 0.32 -15.18
CA ILE A 211 2.16 1.59 -15.11
C ILE A 211 3.66 1.31 -15.22
N ALA A 212 4.18 0.36 -14.44
CA ALA A 212 5.59 -0.02 -14.48
C ALA A 212 6.02 -0.40 -15.89
N ARG A 213 5.26 -1.26 -16.58
CA ARG A 213 5.58 -1.71 -17.96
C ARG A 213 5.50 -0.60 -18.99
N LYS A 214 4.57 0.36 -18.81
CA LYS A 214 4.43 1.55 -19.67
C LYS A 214 5.62 2.50 -19.50
N ARG A 215 6.16 2.60 -18.28
CA ARG A 215 7.20 3.58 -17.90
C ARG A 215 8.60 3.00 -17.80
N ASP A 216 8.80 1.70 -17.96
CA ASP A 216 10.12 1.05 -17.89
C ASP A 216 11.03 1.57 -19.02
N PRO A 217 12.14 2.25 -18.69
CA PRO A 217 13.07 2.81 -19.67
C PRO A 217 13.73 1.76 -20.57
N ARG A 218 13.75 0.48 -20.15
CA ARG A 218 14.32 -0.64 -20.93
C ARG A 218 13.36 -1.17 -21.99
N ILE A 219 12.06 -0.94 -21.82
CA ILE A 219 11.03 -1.37 -22.77
C ILE A 219 10.73 -0.25 -23.76
N LYS A 220 10.53 0.98 -23.26
CA LYS A 220 10.25 2.16 -24.06
C LYS A 220 11.24 3.25 -23.74
N SER A 221 11.88 3.78 -24.78
CA SER A 221 12.76 4.93 -24.64
C SER A 221 11.99 6.15 -24.13
N ILE A 222 12.67 7.06 -23.44
CA ILE A 222 12.05 8.29 -22.91
C ILE A 222 11.39 9.09 -24.04
N ALA A 223 11.98 9.14 -25.23
CA ALA A 223 11.42 9.82 -26.39
C ALA A 223 10.05 9.24 -26.81
N GLU A 224 9.93 7.91 -26.86
CA GLU A 224 8.66 7.23 -27.15
C GLU A 224 7.63 7.48 -26.04
N GLN A 225 8.06 7.49 -24.76
CA GLN A 225 7.17 7.79 -23.65
C GLN A 225 6.63 9.23 -23.67
N ILE A 226 7.45 10.19 -24.12
CA ILE A 226 7.03 11.59 -24.31
C ILE A 226 5.98 11.67 -25.43
N GLU A 227 6.21 10.99 -26.55
CA GLU A 227 5.26 11.00 -27.67
C GLU A 227 3.95 10.32 -27.30
N ASP A 228 4.00 9.17 -26.63
CA ASP A 228 2.81 8.50 -26.10
C ASP A 228 2.03 9.42 -25.15
N MET A 229 2.72 10.12 -24.23
CA MET A 229 2.08 11.06 -23.32
C MET A 229 1.45 12.24 -24.08
N ARG A 230 2.09 12.74 -25.14
CA ARG A 230 1.55 13.80 -26.00
C ARG A 230 0.29 13.34 -26.74
N LEU A 231 0.30 12.13 -27.30
CA LEU A 231 -0.86 11.52 -27.95
C LEU A 231 -1.99 11.26 -26.96
N GLU A 232 -1.67 10.80 -25.75
CA GLU A 232 -2.66 10.62 -24.67
C GLU A 232 -3.28 11.95 -24.26
N GLN A 233 -2.49 13.03 -24.14
CA GLN A 233 -2.98 14.37 -23.84
C GLN A 233 -3.89 14.91 -24.96
N GLN A 234 -3.54 14.71 -26.22
CA GLN A 234 -4.41 15.07 -27.36
C GLN A 234 -5.69 14.24 -27.39
N ASN A 235 -5.63 13.00 -26.95
CA ASN A 235 -6.79 12.12 -26.83
C ASN A 235 -7.58 12.34 -25.55
N GLN A 236 -7.15 13.18 -24.60
CA GLN A 236 -8.00 13.54 -23.48
C GLN A 236 -9.15 14.45 -23.93
N TRP A 237 -10.31 14.30 -23.28
CA TRP A 237 -11.46 15.14 -23.55
C TRP A 237 -11.19 16.51 -22.95
N ASP A 238 -11.18 17.55 -23.78
CA ASP A 238 -11.02 18.92 -23.28
C ASP A 238 -12.27 19.33 -22.48
N SER A 239 -12.11 20.24 -21.51
CA SER A 239 -13.21 20.75 -20.68
C SER A 239 -14.32 21.38 -21.54
N THR A 240 -13.97 21.89 -22.72
CA THR A 240 -14.93 22.41 -23.70
C THR A 240 -15.71 21.28 -24.39
N GLU A 241 -15.06 20.16 -24.76
CA GLU A 241 -15.72 18.99 -25.33
C GLU A 241 -16.72 18.37 -24.33
N GLU A 242 -16.33 18.29 -23.06
CA GLU A 242 -17.20 17.77 -21.99
C GLU A 242 -18.43 18.66 -21.75
N ALA A 243 -18.25 19.99 -21.77
CA ALA A 243 -19.36 20.94 -21.63
C ALA A 243 -20.31 20.87 -22.84
N THR A 244 -19.76 20.69 -24.04
CA THR A 244 -20.55 20.58 -25.27
C THR A 244 -21.31 19.23 -25.32
N LEU A 245 -20.67 18.15 -24.86
CA LEU A 245 -21.29 16.84 -24.68
C LEU A 245 -22.46 16.91 -23.69
N LYS A 246 -22.28 17.59 -22.54
CA LYS A 246 -23.37 17.83 -21.56
C LYS A 246 -24.55 18.57 -22.21
N LYS A 247 -24.29 19.66 -22.96
CA LYS A 247 -25.33 20.43 -23.66
C LYS A 247 -26.09 19.56 -24.68
N PHE A 248 -25.38 18.78 -25.50
CA PHE A 248 -26.02 17.91 -26.49
C PHE A 248 -26.79 16.75 -25.86
N CYS A 249 -26.32 16.18 -24.75
CA CYS A 249 -27.03 15.13 -24.02
C CYS A 249 -28.35 15.62 -23.40
N VAL A 250 -28.40 16.87 -22.92
CA VAL A 250 -29.62 17.51 -22.38
C VAL A 250 -30.59 17.90 -23.49
N LEU A 251 -30.10 18.48 -24.60
CA LEU A 251 -30.91 18.97 -25.71
C LEU A 251 -31.67 17.84 -26.44
N LEU A 252 -31.09 16.64 -26.53
CA LEU A 252 -31.62 15.54 -27.35
C LEU A 252 -32.64 14.63 -26.64
N GLY A 253 -32.93 14.81 -25.34
CA GLY A 253 -34.01 14.08 -24.64
C GLY A 253 -33.94 12.53 -24.74
N LYS A 254 -35.04 11.84 -24.37
CA LYS A 254 -35.15 10.35 -24.33
C LYS A 254 -35.57 9.69 -25.66
N THR A 255 -35.78 10.43 -26.74
CA THR A 255 -36.74 10.02 -27.79
C THR A 255 -36.18 9.66 -29.17
N LYS A 256 -34.85 9.56 -29.39
CA LYS A 256 -34.32 9.16 -30.72
C LYS A 256 -33.47 7.89 -30.65
N LYS A 257 -33.83 6.88 -31.46
CA LYS A 257 -33.14 5.58 -31.61
C LYS A 257 -31.64 5.73 -31.97
N ASN A 258 -31.23 6.85 -32.58
CA ASN A 258 -29.85 7.13 -33.00
C ASN A 258 -29.21 8.30 -32.24
N LYS A 259 -29.60 8.52 -30.97
CA LYS A 259 -29.10 9.63 -30.13
C LYS A 259 -27.58 9.78 -30.16
N TRP A 260 -26.85 8.67 -30.05
CA TRP A 260 -25.40 8.70 -29.92
C TRP A 260 -24.67 8.99 -31.22
N GLU A 261 -25.19 8.53 -32.36
CA GLU A 261 -24.63 8.85 -33.69
C GLU A 261 -24.76 10.35 -33.99
N ILE A 262 -25.93 10.94 -33.70
CA ILE A 262 -26.19 12.37 -33.87
C ILE A 262 -25.32 13.21 -32.92
N ILE A 263 -25.14 12.76 -31.67
CA ILE A 263 -24.26 13.44 -30.73
C ILE A 263 -22.81 13.36 -31.21
N THR A 264 -22.35 12.21 -31.71
CA THR A 264 -20.98 12.07 -32.22
C THR A 264 -20.73 12.91 -33.45
N GLU A 265 -21.69 13.01 -34.36
CA GLU A 265 -21.58 13.82 -35.57
C GLU A 265 -21.56 15.32 -35.24
N LYS A 266 -22.43 15.77 -34.32
CA LYS A 266 -22.44 17.15 -33.83
C LYS A 266 -21.21 17.50 -33.02
N LEU A 267 -20.72 16.58 -32.20
CA LEU A 267 -19.48 16.76 -31.43
C LEU A 267 -18.29 16.86 -32.39
N THR A 268 -18.15 15.92 -33.34
CA THR A 268 -17.09 15.95 -34.36
C THR A 268 -17.15 17.21 -35.22
N SER A 269 -18.35 17.69 -35.55
CA SER A 269 -18.53 18.94 -36.31
C SER A 269 -18.14 20.20 -35.51
N THR A 270 -18.32 20.16 -34.19
CA THR A 270 -18.06 21.32 -33.30
C THR A 270 -16.62 21.35 -32.81
N THR A 271 -16.06 20.20 -32.43
CA THR A 271 -14.72 20.09 -31.83
C THR A 271 -13.66 19.68 -32.84
N LYS A 272 -14.04 19.30 -34.07
CA LYS A 272 -13.16 18.82 -35.16
C LYS A 272 -12.29 17.60 -34.79
N ILE A 273 -12.52 16.99 -33.63
CA ILE A 273 -11.83 15.81 -33.14
C ILE A 273 -12.74 14.60 -33.40
N LYS A 274 -12.24 13.61 -34.15
CA LYS A 274 -12.98 12.37 -34.43
C LYS A 274 -12.99 11.50 -33.18
N ARG A 275 -14.17 11.28 -32.59
CA ARG A 275 -14.40 10.37 -31.45
C ARG A 275 -15.32 9.24 -31.86
N THR A 276 -15.06 8.02 -31.40
CA THR A 276 -15.94 6.89 -31.71
C THR A 276 -17.22 6.93 -30.86
N VAL A 277 -18.32 6.39 -31.37
CA VAL A 277 -19.61 6.34 -30.64
C VAL A 277 -19.47 5.69 -29.26
N LYS A 278 -18.59 4.69 -29.13
CA LYS A 278 -18.30 3.99 -27.86
C LYS A 278 -17.58 4.88 -26.85
N GLU A 279 -16.64 5.73 -27.28
CA GLU A 279 -15.95 6.69 -26.40
C GLU A 279 -16.92 7.76 -25.88
N VAL A 280 -17.77 8.29 -26.76
CA VAL A 280 -18.77 9.30 -26.40
C VAL A 280 -19.80 8.74 -25.42
N MET A 281 -20.23 7.49 -25.61
CA MET A 281 -21.13 6.81 -24.67
C MET A 281 -20.48 6.57 -23.30
N LYS A 282 -19.24 6.07 -23.28
CA LYS A 282 -18.52 5.80 -22.05
C LYS A 282 -18.29 7.10 -21.24
N LYS A 283 -17.91 8.18 -21.92
CA LYS A 283 -17.72 9.49 -21.30
C LYS A 283 -19.03 10.10 -20.78
N ALA A 284 -20.15 9.92 -21.49
CA ALA A 284 -21.46 10.37 -21.02
C ALA A 284 -21.97 9.56 -19.80
N GLU A 285 -21.61 8.28 -19.71
CA GLU A 285 -21.89 7.42 -18.56
C GLU A 285 -21.04 7.79 -17.34
N GLU A 286 -19.75 8.08 -17.53
CA GLU A 286 -18.85 8.61 -16.50
C GLU A 286 -19.34 9.97 -15.94
N LEU A 287 -19.90 10.83 -16.79
CA LEU A 287 -20.50 12.11 -16.40
C LEU A 287 -21.88 11.97 -15.74
N LYS A 288 -22.36 10.74 -15.49
CA LYS A 288 -23.68 10.43 -14.91
C LYS A 288 -24.85 11.11 -15.64
N LEU A 289 -24.72 11.33 -16.95
CA LEU A 289 -25.76 11.93 -17.80
C LEU A 289 -26.81 10.91 -18.27
N LYS A 290 -26.66 9.62 -17.90
CA LYS A 290 -27.70 8.59 -18.02
C LYS A 290 -28.73 8.79 -16.88
N LYS A 291 -29.85 9.45 -17.18
CA LYS A 291 -31.12 9.39 -16.45
C LYS A 291 -32.28 9.22 -17.44
#